data_AF-A0A537HE67-F1
#
_entry.id   AF-A0A537HE67-F1
#
_cell.length_a   1.000
_cell.length_b   1.000
_cell.length_c   1.000
_cell.angle_alpha   90.00
_cell.angle_beta   90.00
_cell.angle_gamma   90.00
#
_symmetry.space_group_name_H-M   'P 1'
#
loop_
_entity.id
_entity.type
_entity.pdbx_description
1 polymer ?
#
loop_
_entity_poly.entity_id
_entity_poly.type
_entity_poly.pdbx_seq_one_letter_code
_entity_poly.pdbx_strand_id
1 'polypeptide(L)'
;MKTLGVLFFILVAGIGSATAQQNKAPQKPKVRPDVSKRVQEKGVAKVGVVLNGQWELDSKLSKEAALAQRQAIAAAQKSLMAGLAGTRFKAIWTSKIAPGMSLEVGPDALAVLEGSNLVKDVYLDEMVYRPGLMDSVPLIGGDLAWAANYDRTGQGMMVVDTGVDGQHTFRADLGYKFLQSRNSSQSRMLKKSSKVTGILQSRASR
;
A
#
# COMPACT_ATOMS: atom_id res chain seq x y z
N MET A 1 -75.35 -43.37 42.83
CA MET A 1 -75.15 -42.04 43.43
C MET A 1 -73.69 -41.64 43.22
N LYS A 2 -73.45 -40.37 42.93
CA LYS A 2 -72.29 -39.80 42.23
C LYS A 2 -70.99 -39.88 43.06
N THR A 3 -69.86 -40.22 42.43
CA THR A 3 -68.51 -39.85 42.87
C THR A 3 -67.64 -39.41 41.69
N LEU A 4 -66.80 -38.43 42.00
CA LEU A 4 -66.03 -37.52 41.18
C LEU A 4 -64.82 -38.20 40.52
N GLY A 5 -64.55 -37.93 39.24
CA GLY A 5 -63.33 -38.35 38.54
C GLY A 5 -62.58 -37.15 37.95
N VAL A 6 -61.40 -36.87 38.50
CA VAL A 6 -60.46 -35.81 38.06
C VAL A 6 -59.74 -36.28 36.79
N LEU A 7 -59.74 -35.48 35.72
CA LEU A 7 -58.96 -35.73 34.51
C LEU A 7 -57.72 -34.81 34.47
N PHE A 8 -56.55 -35.43 34.47
CA PHE A 8 -55.25 -34.80 34.29
C PHE A 8 -54.99 -34.57 32.79
N PHE A 9 -54.75 -33.31 32.38
CA PHE A 9 -54.27 -32.98 31.04
C PHE A 9 -52.73 -32.98 31.03
N ILE A 10 -52.12 -33.90 30.29
CA ILE A 10 -50.67 -33.92 30.05
C ILE A 10 -50.36 -32.99 28.87
N LEU A 11 -49.60 -31.93 29.15
CA LEU A 11 -49.06 -30.99 28.17
C LEU A 11 -47.73 -31.54 27.62
N VAL A 12 -47.67 -31.84 26.32
CA VAL A 12 -46.43 -32.23 25.63
C VAL A 12 -45.66 -30.97 25.21
N ALA A 13 -44.48 -30.76 25.79
CA ALA A 13 -43.54 -29.72 25.42
C ALA A 13 -42.74 -30.14 24.17
N GLY A 14 -42.98 -29.48 23.03
CA GLY A 14 -42.12 -29.56 21.84
C GLY A 14 -40.97 -28.57 21.94
N ILE A 15 -39.75 -29.07 22.11
CA ILE A 15 -38.51 -28.26 22.06
C ILE A 15 -38.14 -28.10 20.59
N GLY A 16 -38.52 -26.96 19.99
CA GLY A 16 -38.01 -26.55 18.68
C GLY A 16 -36.67 -25.84 18.84
N SER A 17 -35.57 -26.50 18.47
CA SER A 17 -34.26 -25.86 18.36
C SER A 17 -34.25 -24.94 17.13
N ALA A 18 -34.48 -23.64 17.35
CA ALA A 18 -34.24 -22.62 16.34
C ALA A 18 -32.73 -22.45 16.17
N THR A 19 -32.18 -22.95 15.06
CA THR A 19 -30.84 -22.57 14.60
C THR A 19 -30.88 -21.10 14.19
N ALA A 20 -30.39 -20.21 15.06
CA ALA A 20 -30.17 -18.83 14.71
C ALA A 20 -29.07 -18.76 13.64
N GLN A 21 -29.48 -18.68 12.37
CA GLN A 21 -28.61 -18.31 11.26
C GLN A 21 -28.05 -16.91 11.56
N GLN A 22 -26.82 -16.82 12.07
CA GLN A 22 -26.13 -15.55 12.22
C GLN A 22 -25.96 -14.92 10.83
N ASN A 23 -26.81 -13.95 10.52
CA ASN A 23 -26.66 -13.09 9.36
C ASN A 23 -25.37 -12.27 9.52
N LYS A 24 -24.28 -12.78 8.93
CA LYS A 24 -23.01 -12.05 8.80
C LYS A 24 -23.29 -10.85 7.88
N ALA A 25 -23.05 -9.63 8.37
CA ALA A 25 -23.13 -8.42 7.54
C ALA A 25 -22.34 -8.62 6.23
N PRO A 26 -22.78 -8.04 5.09
CA PRO A 26 -22.08 -8.18 3.81
C PRO A 26 -20.62 -7.74 3.98
N GLN A 27 -19.69 -8.70 3.95
CA GLN A 27 -18.27 -8.39 3.99
C GLN A 27 -17.92 -7.72 2.67
N LYS A 28 -17.34 -6.50 2.74
CA LYS A 28 -16.82 -5.82 1.56
C LYS A 28 -15.85 -6.77 0.83
N PRO A 29 -16.02 -7.00 -0.49
CA PRO A 29 -15.10 -7.82 -1.26
C PRO A 29 -13.66 -7.31 -1.12
N LYS A 30 -12.69 -8.21 -1.02
CA LYS A 30 -11.27 -7.83 -0.90
C LYS A 30 -10.78 -7.27 -2.24
N VAL A 31 -11.16 -7.91 -3.33
CA VAL A 31 -10.94 -7.43 -4.70
C VAL A 31 -12.04 -6.45 -5.05
N ARG A 32 -11.63 -5.22 -5.35
CA ARG A 32 -12.58 -4.17 -5.75
C ARG A 32 -13.18 -4.48 -7.15
N PRO A 33 -14.46 -4.10 -7.39
CA PRO A 33 -15.14 -4.45 -8.64
C PRO A 33 -14.47 -3.95 -9.93
N ASP A 34 -13.82 -2.78 -9.86
CA ASP A 34 -13.06 -2.18 -10.96
C ASP A 34 -11.85 -3.01 -11.37
N VAL A 35 -11.19 -3.69 -10.41
CA VAL A 35 -10.11 -4.64 -10.68
C VAL A 35 -10.64 -5.85 -11.44
N SER A 36 -11.71 -6.47 -10.94
CA SER A 36 -12.33 -7.63 -11.59
C SER A 36 -12.76 -7.31 -13.02
N LYS A 37 -13.41 -6.16 -13.22
CA LYS A 37 -13.80 -5.67 -14.54
C LYS A 37 -12.58 -5.49 -15.45
N ARG A 38 -11.50 -4.88 -14.95
CA ARG A 38 -10.28 -4.67 -15.75
C ARG A 38 -9.65 -5.98 -16.20
N VAL A 39 -9.59 -6.97 -15.32
CA VAL A 39 -9.03 -8.29 -15.64
C VAL A 39 -9.92 -9.03 -16.65
N GLN A 40 -11.24 -8.93 -16.54
CA GLN A 40 -12.17 -9.49 -17.52
C GLN A 40 -12.00 -8.85 -18.91
N GLU A 41 -11.83 -7.53 -18.98
CA GLU A 41 -11.70 -6.79 -20.24
C GLU A 41 -10.33 -6.95 -20.90
N LYS A 42 -9.24 -6.95 -20.13
CA LYS A 42 -7.86 -6.87 -20.65
C LYS A 42 -7.02 -8.12 -20.39
N GLY A 43 -7.56 -9.11 -19.70
CA GLY A 43 -6.86 -10.33 -19.29
C GLY A 43 -5.83 -10.15 -18.17
N VAL A 44 -5.38 -8.93 -17.89
CA VAL A 44 -4.48 -8.57 -16.79
C VAL A 44 -4.79 -7.19 -16.23
N ALA A 45 -4.45 -6.96 -14.96
CA ALA A 45 -4.50 -5.65 -14.32
C ALA A 45 -3.28 -5.41 -13.44
N LYS A 46 -2.80 -4.15 -13.39
CA LYS A 46 -1.85 -3.70 -12.37
C LYS A 46 -2.61 -3.32 -11.12
N VAL A 47 -2.25 -3.89 -9.99
CA VAL A 47 -3.01 -3.80 -8.75
C VAL A 47 -2.09 -3.53 -7.57
N GLY A 48 -2.56 -2.69 -6.65
CA GLY A 48 -2.03 -2.59 -5.30
C GLY A 48 -2.74 -3.62 -4.43
N VAL A 49 -1.96 -4.44 -3.72
CA VAL A 49 -2.45 -5.41 -2.74
C VAL A 49 -2.01 -4.96 -1.36
N VAL A 50 -2.98 -4.79 -0.46
CA VAL A 50 -2.74 -4.51 0.96
C VAL A 50 -2.87 -5.81 1.72
N LEU A 51 -1.87 -6.11 2.54
CA LEU A 51 -1.87 -7.30 3.38
C LEU A 51 -2.68 -7.06 4.66
N ASN A 52 -3.24 -8.14 5.17
CA ASN A 52 -3.94 -8.18 6.43
C ASN A 52 -2.94 -8.27 7.60
N GLY A 53 -3.34 -7.76 8.77
CA GLY A 53 -2.50 -7.72 9.97
C GLY A 53 -2.42 -6.34 10.60
N GLN A 54 -1.87 -6.30 11.82
CA GLN A 54 -1.58 -5.05 12.53
C GLN A 54 -0.22 -4.51 12.08
N TRP A 55 -0.15 -3.21 11.83
CA TRP A 55 1.09 -2.51 11.54
C TRP A 55 0.98 -1.05 12.01
N GLU A 56 2.11 -0.47 12.37
CA GLU A 56 2.24 0.92 12.80
C GLU A 56 3.34 1.61 11.98
N LEU A 57 3.27 2.92 11.82
CA LEU A 57 4.37 3.68 11.21
C LEU A 57 5.65 3.49 12.01
N ASP A 58 6.77 3.24 11.33
CA ASP A 58 8.08 3.03 11.96
C ASP A 58 8.48 4.20 12.90
N SER A 59 8.01 5.43 12.64
CA SER A 59 8.26 6.60 13.49
C SER A 59 7.64 6.51 14.89
N LYS A 60 6.70 5.59 15.11
CA LYS A 60 6.04 5.34 16.39
C LYS A 60 6.58 4.09 17.11
N LEU A 61 7.52 3.38 16.51
CA LEU A 61 8.08 2.14 17.03
C LEU A 61 9.51 2.35 17.53
N SER A 62 9.96 1.50 18.46
CA SER A 62 11.39 1.33 18.71
C SER A 62 12.06 0.72 17.47
N LYS A 63 13.39 0.82 17.39
CA LYS A 63 14.15 0.26 16.26
C LYS A 63 13.98 -1.25 16.15
N GLU A 64 13.95 -1.93 17.29
CA GLU A 64 13.79 -3.38 17.40
C GLU A 64 12.37 -3.79 16.98
N ALA A 65 11.34 -3.07 17.44
CA ALA A 65 9.95 -3.32 17.05
C ALA A 65 9.72 -3.06 15.55
N ALA A 66 10.31 -1.99 15.00
CA ALA A 66 10.25 -1.71 13.56
C ALA A 66 10.93 -2.83 12.75
N LEU A 67 12.08 -3.34 13.19
CA LEU A 67 12.76 -4.46 12.53
C LEU A 67 11.89 -5.72 12.53
N ALA A 68 11.32 -6.08 13.69
CA ALA A 68 10.43 -7.24 13.82
C ALA A 68 9.18 -7.10 12.94
N GLN A 69 8.55 -5.91 12.92
CA GLN A 69 7.41 -5.63 12.05
C GLN A 69 7.77 -5.80 10.57
N ARG A 70 8.89 -5.24 10.12
CA ARG A 70 9.34 -5.36 8.72
C ARG A 70 9.63 -6.82 8.33
N GLN A 71 10.17 -7.63 9.24
CA GLN A 71 10.36 -9.06 9.03
C GLN A 71 9.02 -9.80 8.89
N ALA A 72 8.03 -9.48 9.73
CA ALA A 72 6.68 -10.05 9.65
C ALA A 72 5.99 -9.67 8.33
N ILE A 73 6.10 -8.40 7.91
CA ILE A 73 5.60 -7.93 6.61
C ILE A 73 6.26 -8.72 5.47
N ALA A 74 7.58 -8.85 5.47
CA ALA A 74 8.31 -9.59 4.43
C ALA A 74 7.91 -11.07 4.38
N ALA A 75 7.70 -11.70 5.53
CA ALA A 75 7.22 -13.08 5.61
C ALA A 75 5.81 -13.22 5.02
N ALA A 76 4.88 -12.32 5.37
CA ALA A 76 3.52 -12.33 4.82
C ALA A 76 3.52 -12.10 3.29
N GLN A 77 4.32 -11.16 2.79
CA GLN A 77 4.51 -10.94 1.35
C GLN A 77 5.04 -12.20 0.64
N LYS A 78 6.05 -12.87 1.24
CA LYS A 78 6.62 -14.11 0.68
C LYS A 78 5.59 -15.24 0.64
N SER A 79 4.82 -15.42 1.71
CA SER A 79 3.77 -16.43 1.78
C SER A 79 2.68 -16.19 0.74
N LEU A 80 2.28 -14.93 0.52
CA LEU A 80 1.32 -14.60 -0.52
C LEU A 80 1.86 -14.92 -1.93
N MET A 81 3.11 -14.53 -2.22
CA MET A 81 3.75 -14.85 -3.50
C MET A 81 3.89 -16.36 -3.74
N ALA A 82 4.16 -17.14 -2.69
CA ALA A 82 4.19 -18.59 -2.78
C ALA A 82 2.80 -19.16 -3.11
N GLY A 83 1.73 -18.62 -2.51
CA GLY A 83 0.35 -19.01 -2.83
C GLY A 83 -0.08 -18.64 -4.26
N LEU A 84 0.55 -17.63 -4.86
CA LEU A 84 0.32 -17.26 -6.26
C LEU A 84 1.14 -18.11 -7.25
N ALA A 85 2.04 -18.96 -6.79
CA ALA A 85 2.87 -19.79 -7.67
C ALA A 85 2.00 -20.66 -8.60
N GLY A 86 2.37 -20.68 -9.88
CA GLY A 86 1.59 -21.39 -10.91
C GLY A 86 0.42 -20.60 -11.49
N THR A 87 0.12 -19.40 -10.97
CA THR A 87 -0.86 -18.48 -11.57
C THR A 87 -0.19 -17.45 -12.49
N ARG A 88 -0.99 -16.75 -13.30
CA ARG A 88 -0.52 -15.61 -14.10
C ARG A 88 -0.36 -14.36 -13.23
N PHE A 89 0.81 -14.20 -12.62
CA PHE A 89 1.17 -12.97 -11.90
C PHE A 89 2.61 -12.52 -12.14
N LYS A 90 2.87 -11.23 -11.88
CA LYS A 90 4.21 -10.64 -11.87
C LYS A 90 4.31 -9.60 -10.75
N ALA A 91 5.32 -9.72 -9.89
CA ALA A 91 5.61 -8.68 -8.90
C ALA A 91 6.23 -7.45 -9.57
N ILE A 92 5.62 -6.28 -9.37
CA ILE A 92 6.13 -4.99 -9.86
C ILE A 92 6.98 -4.33 -8.78
N TRP A 93 6.45 -4.27 -7.56
CA TRP A 93 7.13 -3.68 -6.41
C TRP A 93 6.65 -4.28 -5.09
N THR A 94 7.56 -4.41 -4.13
CA THR A 94 7.24 -4.83 -2.75
C THR A 94 7.76 -3.79 -1.78
N SER A 95 6.88 -3.31 -0.90
CA SER A 95 7.28 -2.35 0.12
C SER A 95 8.08 -3.04 1.23
N LYS A 96 9.15 -2.38 1.68
CA LYS A 96 9.98 -2.84 2.80
C LYS A 96 9.47 -2.36 4.17
N ILE A 97 8.57 -1.38 4.18
CA ILE A 97 8.16 -0.64 5.37
C ILE A 97 6.65 -0.64 5.60
N ALA A 98 5.87 -0.91 4.55
CA ALA A 98 4.41 -0.97 4.62
C ALA A 98 3.93 -2.36 4.18
N PRO A 99 2.79 -2.86 4.70
CA PRO A 99 2.23 -4.16 4.35
C PRO A 99 1.52 -4.12 2.98
N GLY A 100 2.27 -3.77 1.93
CA GLY A 100 1.73 -3.61 0.59
C GLY A 100 2.68 -4.06 -0.52
N MET A 101 2.11 -4.44 -1.65
CA MET A 101 2.83 -4.80 -2.87
C MET A 101 2.03 -4.39 -4.11
N SER A 102 2.74 -4.09 -5.19
CA SER A 102 2.17 -3.86 -6.52
C SER A 102 2.44 -5.07 -7.39
N LEU A 103 1.39 -5.62 -7.99
CA LEU A 103 1.40 -6.82 -8.81
C LEU A 103 0.72 -6.55 -10.16
N GLU A 104 1.14 -7.24 -11.20
CA GLU A 104 0.30 -7.49 -12.37
C GLU A 104 -0.32 -8.87 -12.23
N VAL A 105 -1.65 -8.98 -12.36
CA VAL A 105 -2.40 -10.21 -12.10
C VAL A 105 -3.38 -10.53 -13.22
N GLY A 106 -3.48 -11.82 -13.55
CA GLY A 106 -4.53 -12.40 -14.38
C GLY A 106 -5.72 -12.95 -13.57
N PRO A 107 -6.71 -13.58 -14.23
CA PRO A 107 -7.94 -14.04 -13.59
C PRO A 107 -7.73 -15.11 -12.50
N ASP A 108 -6.80 -16.02 -12.73
CA ASP A 108 -6.42 -17.11 -11.82
C ASP A 108 -5.72 -16.57 -10.56
N ALA A 109 -4.77 -15.65 -10.73
CA ALA A 109 -4.11 -14.96 -9.63
C ALA A 109 -5.11 -14.13 -8.81
N LEU A 110 -6.08 -13.47 -9.48
CA LEU A 110 -7.10 -12.67 -8.82
C LEU A 110 -8.01 -13.52 -7.91
N ALA A 111 -8.37 -14.73 -8.34
CA ALA A 111 -9.14 -15.67 -7.51
C ALA A 111 -8.38 -16.10 -6.25
N VAL A 112 -7.06 -16.34 -6.36
CA VAL A 112 -6.20 -16.63 -5.21
C VAL A 112 -6.15 -15.43 -4.24
N LEU A 113 -6.03 -14.20 -4.76
CA LEU A 113 -6.03 -13.00 -3.93
C LEU A 113 -7.34 -12.81 -3.16
N GLU A 114 -8.50 -13.05 -3.79
CA GLU A 114 -9.81 -12.96 -3.13
C GLU A 114 -9.95 -14.01 -2.00
N GLY A 115 -9.49 -15.24 -2.25
CA GLY A 115 -9.54 -16.33 -1.27
C GLY A 115 -8.52 -16.22 -0.13
N SER A 116 -7.45 -15.44 -0.29
CA SER A 116 -6.35 -15.41 0.67
C SER A 116 -6.68 -14.64 1.95
N ASN A 117 -6.44 -15.25 3.11
CA ASN A 117 -6.55 -14.59 4.42
C ASN A 117 -5.44 -13.55 4.69
N LEU A 118 -4.37 -13.60 3.89
CA LEU A 118 -3.27 -12.63 3.94
C LEU A 118 -3.63 -11.31 3.26
N VAL A 119 -4.71 -11.26 2.47
CA VAL A 119 -5.11 -10.08 1.69
C VAL A 119 -6.23 -9.34 2.41
N LYS A 120 -6.08 -8.01 2.49
CA LYS A 120 -7.05 -7.09 3.07
C LYS A 120 -7.83 -6.32 1.99
N ASP A 121 -7.14 -5.83 0.96
CA ASP A 121 -7.74 -5.02 -0.12
C ASP A 121 -6.89 -5.16 -1.39
N VAL A 122 -7.55 -5.17 -2.54
CA VAL A 122 -6.92 -5.17 -3.87
C VAL A 122 -7.59 -4.10 -4.72
N TYR A 123 -6.80 -3.14 -5.19
CA TYR A 123 -7.25 -1.97 -5.94
C TYR A 123 -6.38 -1.76 -7.18
N LEU A 124 -6.86 -1.02 -8.17
CA LEU A 124 -6.07 -0.69 -9.36
C LEU A 124 -4.87 0.19 -8.99
N ASP A 125 -3.68 -0.21 -9.41
CA ASP A 125 -2.46 0.59 -9.25
C ASP A 125 -2.37 1.64 -10.35
N GLU A 126 -3.22 2.67 -10.23
CA GLU A 126 -3.28 3.80 -11.14
C GLU A 126 -2.96 5.09 -10.39
N MET A 127 -2.04 5.87 -10.95
CA MET A 127 -1.65 7.17 -10.43
C MET A 127 -1.88 8.22 -11.50
N VAL A 128 -2.92 9.03 -11.35
CA VAL A 128 -3.12 10.25 -12.16
C VAL A 128 -3.60 11.37 -11.25
N TYR A 129 -2.64 12.13 -10.71
CA TYR A 129 -2.93 13.41 -10.06
C TYR A 129 -1.85 14.40 -10.47
N ARG A 130 -2.24 15.47 -11.18
CA ARG A 130 -1.36 16.55 -11.63
C ARG A 130 -2.00 17.88 -11.24
N PRO A 131 -1.95 18.26 -9.96
CA PRO A 131 -2.51 19.52 -9.51
C PRO A 131 -1.71 20.66 -10.14
N GLY A 132 -2.40 21.60 -10.77
CA GLY A 132 -1.84 22.87 -11.22
C GLY A 132 -2.24 23.98 -10.27
N LEU A 133 -1.38 24.97 -10.07
CA LEU A 133 -1.68 26.14 -9.27
C LEU A 133 -1.23 27.38 -10.04
N MET A 134 -2.18 28.24 -10.41
CA MET A 134 -1.91 29.44 -11.20
C MET A 134 -1.40 30.58 -10.30
N ASP A 135 -2.00 30.74 -9.12
CA ASP A 135 -1.61 31.76 -8.13
C ASP A 135 -1.39 31.08 -6.76
N SER A 136 -0.25 31.34 -6.12
CA SER A 136 0.09 30.73 -4.83
C SER A 136 0.94 31.63 -3.95
N VAL A 137 2.12 32.03 -4.44
CA VAL A 137 3.15 32.65 -3.59
C VAL A 137 2.63 33.89 -2.84
N PRO A 138 1.92 34.84 -3.48
CA PRO A 138 1.31 35.96 -2.75
C PRO A 138 0.14 35.54 -1.86
N LEU A 139 -0.65 34.55 -2.27
CA LEU A 139 -1.83 34.09 -1.52
C LEU A 139 -1.48 33.39 -0.20
N ILE A 140 -0.33 32.71 -0.16
CA ILE A 140 0.19 32.06 1.06
C ILE A 140 1.18 32.95 1.83
N GLY A 141 1.39 34.20 1.40
CA GLY A 141 2.31 35.16 2.03
C GLY A 141 3.79 34.75 1.93
N GLY A 142 4.18 34.01 0.88
CA GLY A 142 5.56 33.54 0.70
C GLY A 142 6.56 34.69 0.49
N ASP A 143 6.11 35.77 -0.14
CA ASP A 143 6.83 37.03 -0.30
C ASP A 143 7.11 37.72 1.05
N LEU A 144 6.12 37.77 1.94
CA LEU A 144 6.26 38.31 3.30
C LEU A 144 7.22 37.47 4.15
N ALA A 145 7.14 36.14 4.06
CA ALA A 145 8.05 35.23 4.77
C ALA A 145 9.51 35.41 4.33
N TRP A 146 9.74 35.58 3.03
CA TRP A 146 11.07 35.88 2.48
C TRP A 146 11.60 37.23 2.97
N ALA A 147 10.77 38.29 2.93
CA ALA A 147 11.15 39.62 3.43
C ALA A 147 11.47 39.62 4.93
N ALA A 148 10.88 38.70 5.69
CA ALA A 148 11.17 38.47 7.11
C ALA A 148 12.38 37.54 7.37
N ASN A 149 13.14 37.18 6.33
CA ASN A 149 14.33 36.31 6.37
C ASN A 149 14.08 34.87 6.84
N TYR A 150 12.86 34.33 6.62
CA TYR A 150 12.61 32.90 6.84
C TYR A 150 13.06 32.07 5.62
N ASP A 151 14.26 31.51 5.68
CA ASP A 151 14.88 30.75 4.59
C ASP A 151 14.90 29.22 4.81
N ARG A 152 14.45 28.76 6.00
CA ARG A 152 14.49 27.35 6.45
C ARG A 152 15.90 26.72 6.42
N THR A 153 16.95 27.51 6.56
CA THR A 153 18.32 26.98 6.70
C THR A 153 18.39 25.92 7.80
N GLY A 154 19.01 24.77 7.49
CA GLY A 154 19.08 23.60 8.38
C GLY A 154 17.93 22.60 8.26
N GLN A 155 16.91 22.87 7.43
CA GLN A 155 15.81 21.93 7.17
C GLN A 155 15.99 21.20 5.83
N GLY A 156 15.68 19.90 5.80
CA GLY A 156 15.64 19.10 4.58
C GLY A 156 14.20 18.90 4.09
N MET A 157 13.95 19.07 2.79
CA MET A 157 12.65 18.83 2.15
C MET A 157 12.78 17.75 1.07
N MET A 158 11.84 16.80 1.04
CA MET A 158 11.73 15.79 -0.01
C MET A 158 10.51 16.06 -0.87
N VAL A 159 10.72 16.24 -2.17
CA VAL A 159 9.64 16.38 -3.16
C VAL A 159 9.57 15.09 -3.98
N VAL A 160 8.41 14.42 -3.94
CA VAL A 160 8.15 13.20 -4.71
C VAL A 160 7.35 13.56 -5.94
N ASP A 161 8.04 13.77 -7.05
CA ASP A 161 7.46 14.18 -8.33
C ASP A 161 8.16 13.41 -9.48
N THR A 162 7.84 13.79 -10.71
CA THR A 162 8.50 13.41 -11.96
C THR A 162 9.99 13.75 -12.03
N GLY A 163 10.48 14.59 -11.11
CA GLY A 163 11.88 14.96 -10.97
C GLY A 163 12.07 16.46 -10.88
N VAL A 164 13.32 16.89 -11.06
CA VAL A 164 13.71 18.31 -11.17
C VAL A 164 14.53 18.47 -12.45
N ASP A 165 14.34 19.58 -13.15
CA ASP A 165 15.23 19.96 -14.24
C ASP A 165 16.57 20.45 -13.65
N GLY A 166 17.59 19.60 -13.82
CA GLY A 166 18.93 19.89 -13.38
C GLY A 166 19.67 20.92 -14.23
N GLN A 167 19.12 21.44 -15.32
CA GLN A 167 19.78 22.50 -16.10
C GLN A 167 19.04 23.85 -15.99
N HIS A 168 17.95 23.90 -15.24
CA HIS A 168 17.20 25.13 -15.02
C HIS A 168 18.06 26.17 -14.28
N THR A 169 18.09 27.40 -14.79
CA THR A 169 18.96 28.49 -14.30
C THR A 169 18.74 28.81 -12.83
N PHE A 170 17.48 28.79 -12.37
CA PHE A 170 17.09 28.97 -10.97
C PHE A 170 17.79 28.02 -9.97
N ARG A 171 18.27 26.85 -10.43
CA ARG A 171 18.97 25.89 -9.56
C ARG A 171 20.32 26.41 -9.08
N ALA A 172 21.01 27.22 -9.88
CA ALA A 172 22.32 27.76 -9.52
C ALA A 172 22.24 28.69 -8.30
N ASP A 173 21.10 29.33 -8.09
CA ASP A 173 20.91 30.38 -7.08
C ASP A 173 20.44 29.85 -5.72
N LEU A 174 20.07 28.57 -5.64
CA LEU A 174 19.43 28.00 -4.46
C LEU A 174 20.40 27.60 -3.34
N GLY A 175 21.71 27.48 -3.59
CA GLY A 175 22.70 27.07 -2.56
C GLY A 175 22.47 25.68 -1.93
N TYR A 176 21.41 24.96 -2.31
CA TYR A 176 21.02 23.67 -1.74
C TYR A 176 21.65 22.49 -2.47
N LYS A 177 22.03 21.46 -1.70
CA LYS A 177 22.46 20.17 -2.23
C LYS A 177 21.24 19.35 -2.65
N PHE A 178 20.95 19.33 -3.95
CA PHE A 178 19.92 18.46 -4.52
C PHE A 178 20.42 17.01 -4.60
N LEU A 179 19.68 16.09 -3.98
CA LEU A 179 19.89 14.65 -4.13
C LEU A 179 18.74 14.07 -4.97
N GLN A 180 19.05 13.58 -6.17
CA GLN A 180 18.06 12.91 -7.03
C GLN A 180 18.30 11.40 -7.00
N SER A 181 17.25 10.65 -6.65
CA SER A 181 17.19 9.20 -6.83
C SER A 181 16.32 8.90 -8.05
N ARG A 182 16.80 8.08 -8.99
CA ARG A 182 16.03 7.62 -10.17
C ARG A 182 15.90 6.09 -10.13
N ASN A 183 14.72 5.57 -10.47
CA ASN A 183 14.51 4.13 -10.65
C ASN A 183 15.40 3.58 -11.78
N SER A 184 15.93 2.37 -11.57
CA SER A 184 16.95 1.70 -12.40
C SER A 184 16.55 1.44 -13.86
N SER A 185 15.27 1.54 -14.22
CA SER A 185 14.79 1.32 -15.59
C SER A 185 15.17 2.45 -16.56
N GLN A 186 15.51 3.65 -16.06
CA GLN A 186 15.92 4.80 -16.88
C GLN A 186 17.46 4.95 -17.00
N SER A 187 18.24 4.06 -16.37
CA SER A 187 19.71 4.18 -16.30
C SER A 187 20.46 3.76 -17.58
N ARG A 188 19.75 3.45 -18.68
CA ARG A 188 20.35 3.08 -19.97
C ARG A 188 20.50 4.29 -20.93
N MET A 189 20.86 5.45 -20.42
CA MET A 189 21.39 6.53 -21.26
C MET A 189 22.11 7.52 -20.35
N LEU A 190 23.36 7.87 -20.69
CA LEU A 190 24.32 8.70 -19.92
C LEU A 190 25.35 7.94 -19.07
N LYS A 191 26.11 7.03 -19.73
CA LYS A 191 27.54 6.89 -19.43
C LYS A 191 28.31 7.99 -20.17
N LYS A 192 28.64 9.08 -19.47
CA LYS A 192 29.92 9.82 -19.52
C LYS A 192 29.76 11.18 -18.86
N SER A 193 30.30 11.32 -17.65
CA SER A 193 31.20 12.43 -17.37
C SER A 193 32.11 12.02 -16.23
N SER A 194 33.38 11.80 -16.58
CA SER A 194 34.46 11.51 -15.65
C SER A 194 34.76 12.76 -14.84
N LYS A 195 34.46 12.72 -13.54
CA LYS A 195 35.18 13.35 -12.42
C LYS A 195 34.20 13.47 -11.27
N VAL A 196 34.30 12.58 -10.29
CA VAL A 196 34.40 12.89 -8.86
C VAL A 196 34.77 11.58 -8.16
N THR A 197 35.97 11.60 -7.56
CA THR A 197 36.49 10.59 -6.64
C THR A 197 35.78 10.76 -5.30
N GLY A 198 35.19 9.70 -4.74
CA GLY A 198 34.49 9.79 -3.44
C GLY A 198 33.72 8.53 -3.06
N ILE A 199 34.47 7.47 -2.73
CA ILE A 199 34.17 6.31 -1.88
C ILE A 199 32.68 5.95 -1.67
N LEU A 200 32.17 5.07 -2.53
CA LEU A 200 31.10 4.12 -2.19
C LEU A 200 31.76 2.82 -1.72
N GLN A 201 31.94 2.63 -0.41
CA GLN A 201 32.15 1.28 0.14
C GLN A 201 30.80 0.66 0.47
N SER A 202 30.30 -0.17 -0.44
CA SER A 202 29.34 -1.22 -0.11
C SER A 202 30.15 -2.40 0.44
N ARG A 203 30.14 -2.62 1.76
CA ARG A 203 30.48 -3.94 2.31
C ARG A 203 29.21 -4.77 2.26
N ALA A 204 29.09 -5.59 1.21
CA ALA A 204 28.36 -6.84 1.32
C ALA A 204 29.20 -7.77 2.19
N SER A 205 28.65 -8.25 3.32
CA SER A 205 29.16 -9.45 3.96
C SER A 205 28.10 -10.54 3.82
N ARG A 206 28.63 -11.71 3.47
CA ARG A 206 27.98 -13.00 3.31
C ARG A 206 27.22 -13.43 4.54
#